data_AF-A0A7Z9WZ14-F1
#
_entry.id   AF-A0A7Z9WZ14-F1
#
_cell.length_a   1.000
_cell.length_b   1.000
_cell.length_c   1.000
_cell.angle_alpha   90.00
_cell.angle_beta   90.00
_cell.angle_gamma   90.00
#
_symmetry.space_group_name_H-M   'P 1'
#
loop_
_entity.id
_entity.type
_entity.pdbx_description
1 polymer ?
#
loop_
_entity_poly.entity_id
_entity_poly.type
_entity_poly.pdbx_seq_one_letter_code
_entity_poly.pdbx_strand_id
1 'polypeptide(L)'
;VFLLETLAGTLVPVVMIAVGFQLTLRLSSDVLKPMAAGLMVKLLLAPCLAFILCRALGLNGIATQVSVFEAGMPPMVSAGAMAIMVGLSPKLTAAMVGFGMFISFFTLPLLFKIL
;
A
#
# COMPACT_ATOMS: atom_id res chain seq x y z
N VAL A 1 -24.04 15.27 -10.05
CA VAL A 1 -23.56 14.04 -9.37
C VAL A 1 -23.06 13.01 -10.37
N PHE A 2 -23.87 12.64 -11.37
CA PHE A 2 -23.50 11.66 -12.43
C PHE A 2 -22.14 11.92 -13.12
N LEU A 3 -21.80 13.18 -13.43
CA LEU A 3 -20.54 13.51 -14.10
C LEU A 3 -19.31 13.20 -13.22
N LEU A 4 -19.40 13.53 -11.93
CA LEU A 4 -18.33 13.30 -10.96
C LEU A 4 -18.14 11.80 -10.70
N GLU A 5 -19.25 11.05 -10.64
CA GLU A 5 -19.25 9.59 -10.48
C GLU A 5 -18.61 8.87 -11.68
N THR A 6 -18.93 9.33 -12.89
CA THR A 6 -18.31 8.82 -14.13
C THR A 6 -16.80 9.06 -14.15
N LEU A 7 -16.36 10.26 -13.75
CA LEU A 7 -14.93 10.59 -13.65
C LEU A 7 -14.24 9.83 -12.50
N ALA A 8 -14.92 9.59 -11.38
CA ALA A 8 -14.41 8.79 -10.28
C ALA A 8 -14.20 7.32 -10.69
N GLY A 9 -15.09 6.77 -11.53
CA GLY A 9 -14.94 5.42 -12.08
C GLY A 9 -13.71 5.24 -12.96
N THR A 10 -13.26 6.29 -13.67
CA THR A 10 -12.07 6.23 -14.54
C THR A 10 -10.76 6.51 -13.79
N LEU A 11 -10.83 7.06 -12.58
CA LEU A 11 -9.64 7.39 -11.78
C LEU A 11 -8.79 6.14 -11.50
N VAL A 12 -9.40 5.03 -11.09
CA VAL A 12 -8.68 3.78 -10.76
C VAL A 12 -7.83 3.29 -11.95
N PRO A 13 -8.40 3.01 -13.15
CA PRO A 13 -7.60 2.54 -14.28
C PRO A 13 -6.56 3.56 -14.76
N VAL A 14 -6.88 4.86 -14.79
CA VAL A 14 -5.92 5.91 -15.19
C VAL A 14 -4.73 5.96 -14.23
N VAL A 15 -5.01 5.94 -12.93
CA VAL A 15 -3.98 5.95 -11.88
C VAL A 15 -3.13 4.68 -11.94
N MET A 16 -3.73 3.52 -12.17
CA MET A 16 -2.99 2.26 -12.33
C MET A 16 -2.00 2.32 -13.50
N ILE A 17 -2.44 2.82 -14.65
CA ILE A 17 -1.57 3.01 -15.84
C ILE A 17 -0.46 4.02 -15.52
N ALA A 18 -0.80 5.16 -14.91
CA ALA A 18 0.16 6.21 -14.58
C ALA A 18 1.25 5.73 -13.60
N VAL A 19 0.89 4.93 -12.59
CA VAL A 19 1.86 4.30 -11.67
C VAL A 19 2.74 3.32 -12.43
N GLY A 20 2.16 2.50 -13.31
CA GLY A 20 2.92 1.57 -14.15
C GLY A 20 3.96 2.28 -15.03
N PHE A 21 3.60 3.41 -15.65
CA PHE A 21 4.51 4.23 -16.45
C PHE A 21 5.60 4.93 -15.61
N GLN A 22 5.29 5.32 -14.37
CA GLN A 22 6.26 5.96 -13.46
C GLN A 22 7.21 4.95 -12.79
N LEU A 23 6.91 3.65 -12.87
CA LEU A 23 7.73 2.61 -12.28
C LEU A 23 9.04 2.45 -13.06
N THR A 24 10.15 2.80 -12.43
CA THR A 24 11.49 2.56 -12.98
C THR A 24 12.13 1.36 -12.30
N LEU A 25 12.42 0.29 -13.06
CA LEU A 25 13.10 -0.91 -12.55
C LEU A 25 14.56 -0.63 -12.12
N ARG A 26 15.18 0.42 -12.67
CA ARG A 26 16.51 0.88 -12.27
C ARG A 26 16.38 1.90 -11.14
N LEU A 27 16.33 1.40 -9.90
CA LEU A 27 16.35 2.23 -8.71
C LEU A 27 17.79 2.56 -8.31
N SER A 28 18.07 3.83 -8.04
CA SER A 28 19.32 4.22 -7.36
C SER A 28 19.26 3.82 -5.89
N SER A 29 20.43 3.66 -5.26
CA SER A 29 20.54 3.32 -3.84
C SER A 29 19.82 4.33 -2.93
N ASP A 30 19.72 5.59 -3.36
CA ASP A 30 19.04 6.67 -2.65
C ASP A 30 17.52 6.51 -2.59
N VAL A 31 16.92 5.79 -3.54
CA VAL A 31 15.49 5.46 -3.53
C VAL A 31 15.25 4.10 -2.89
N LEU A 32 16.16 3.14 -3.13
CA LEU A 32 15.99 1.76 -2.66
C LEU A 32 15.93 1.67 -1.12
N LYS A 33 16.83 2.36 -0.41
CA LYS A 33 16.88 2.36 1.06
C LYS A 33 15.59 2.89 1.70
N PRO A 34 15.11 4.12 1.39
CA PRO A 34 13.87 4.63 1.96
C PRO A 34 12.65 3.83 1.51
N MET A 35 12.64 3.31 0.27
CA MET A 35 11.56 2.44 -0.20
C MET A 35 11.48 1.16 0.63
N ALA A 36 12.60 0.47 0.83
CA ALA A 36 12.65 -0.76 1.62
C ALA A 36 12.22 -0.52 3.07
N ALA A 37 12.70 0.56 3.69
CA ALA A 37 12.30 0.93 5.04
C ALA A 37 10.78 1.21 5.12
N GLY A 38 10.24 2.01 4.19
CA GLY A 38 8.81 2.31 4.17
C GLY A 38 7.93 1.07 3.92
N LEU A 39 8.37 0.16 3.05
CA LEU A 39 7.67 -1.10 2.79
C LEU A 39 7.73 -2.05 3.97
N MET A 40 8.86 -2.12 4.69
CA MET A 40 8.95 -2.90 5.93
C MET A 40 7.97 -2.37 6.98
N VAL A 41 7.85 -1.04 7.10
CA VAL A 41 6.85 -0.44 7.99
C VAL A 41 5.43 -0.79 7.57
N LYS A 42 5.10 -0.61 6.29
CA LYS A 42 3.72 -0.80 5.81
C LYS A 42 3.28 -2.27 5.76
N LEU A 43 4.16 -3.18 5.34
CA LEU A 43 3.79 -4.58 5.05
C LEU A 43 4.13 -5.56 6.18
N LEU A 44 5.01 -5.19 7.12
CA LEU A 44 5.33 -6.03 8.29
C LEU A 44 4.87 -5.38 9.58
N LEU A 45 5.37 -4.18 9.89
CA LEU A 45 5.08 -3.53 11.18
C LEU A 45 3.59 -3.23 11.35
N ALA A 46 2.93 -2.66 10.33
CA ALA A 46 1.50 -2.33 10.41
C ALA A 46 0.59 -3.55 10.66
N PRO A 47 0.65 -4.63 9.86
CA PRO A 47 -0.18 -5.82 10.14
C PRO A 47 0.18 -6.52 11.45
N CYS A 48 1.46 -6.60 11.83
CA CYS A 48 1.85 -7.15 13.13
C CYS A 48 1.27 -6.34 14.28
N LEU A 49 1.32 -5.01 14.19
CA LEU A 49 0.77 -4.13 15.21
C LEU A 49 -0.76 -4.29 15.28
N ALA A 50 -1.45 -4.35 14.15
CA ALA A 50 -2.89 -4.60 14.10
C ALA A 50 -3.25 -5.94 14.76
N PHE A 51 -2.51 -7.01 14.45
CA PHE A 51 -2.71 -8.33 15.05
C PHE A 51 -2.55 -8.31 16.57
N ILE A 52 -1.46 -7.71 17.07
CA ILE A 52 -1.18 -7.61 18.50
C ILE A 52 -2.26 -6.80 19.21
N LEU A 53 -2.66 -5.67 18.65
CA LEU A 53 -3.70 -4.81 19.23
C LEU A 53 -5.05 -5.50 19.28
N CYS A 54 -5.47 -6.15 18.20
CA CYS A 54 -6.71 -6.92 18.19
C CYS A 54 -6.71 -8.03 19.25
N ARG A 55 -5.59 -8.73 19.40
CA ARG A 55 -5.42 -9.78 20.42
C ARG A 55 -5.44 -9.22 21.84
N ALA A 56 -4.75 -8.11 22.09
CA ALA A 56 -4.68 -7.45 23.38
C ALA A 56 -6.05 -6.89 23.84
N LEU A 57 -6.87 -6.45 22.88
CA LEU A 57 -8.23 -5.96 23.12
C LEU A 57 -9.28 -7.09 23.18
N GLY A 58 -8.88 -8.35 22.99
CA GLY A 58 -9.80 -9.50 22.99
C GLY A 58 -10.78 -9.51 21.82
N LEU A 59 -10.46 -8.81 20.72
CA LEU A 59 -11.29 -8.78 19.53
C LEU A 59 -11.17 -10.10 18.76
N ASN A 60 -12.30 -10.67 18.37
CA ASN A 60 -12.37 -11.96 17.67
C ASN A 60 -13.36 -11.91 16.50
N GLY A 61 -13.31 -12.93 15.64
CA GLY A 61 -14.22 -13.10 14.51
C GLY A 61 -13.78 -12.40 13.22
N ILE A 62 -14.67 -12.40 12.23
CA ILE A 62 -14.37 -11.96 10.86
C ILE A 62 -13.90 -10.50 10.82
N ALA A 63 -14.51 -9.61 11.60
CA ALA A 63 -14.13 -8.21 11.64
C ALA A 63 -12.65 -8.03 12.03
N THR A 64 -12.18 -8.81 13.01
CA THR A 64 -10.77 -8.81 13.42
C THR A 64 -9.85 -9.29 12.30
N GLN A 65 -10.24 -10.38 11.64
CA GLN A 65 -9.46 -10.92 10.53
C GLN A 65 -9.35 -9.94 9.37
N VAL A 66 -10.46 -9.30 9.00
CA VAL A 66 -10.49 -8.28 7.94
C VAL A 66 -9.65 -7.07 8.33
N SER A 67 -9.74 -6.57 9.57
CA SER A 67 -8.94 -5.41 10.00
C SER A 67 -7.43 -5.66 9.93
N VAL A 68 -6.96 -6.84 10.34
CA VAL A 68 -5.52 -7.17 10.24
C VAL A 68 -5.12 -7.39 8.78
N PHE A 69 -6.00 -8.00 7.97
CA PHE A 69 -5.76 -8.17 6.53
C PHE A 69 -5.68 -6.83 5.79
N GLU A 70 -6.55 -5.87 6.10
CA GLU A 70 -6.52 -4.51 5.56
C GLU A 70 -5.26 -3.74 5.99
N ALA A 71 -4.77 -3.96 7.21
CA ALA A 71 -3.51 -3.37 7.66
C ALA A 71 -2.31 -3.83 6.79
N GLY A 72 -2.36 -5.06 6.28
CA GLY A 72 -1.37 -5.66 5.37
C GLY A 72 -1.52 -5.26 3.89
N MET A 73 -2.53 -4.47 3.52
CA MET A 73 -2.73 -4.03 2.14
C MET A 73 -1.57 -3.16 1.62
N PRO A 74 -1.34 -3.16 0.29
CA PRO A 74 -0.28 -2.36 -0.34
C PRO A 74 -0.42 -0.86 -0.06
N PRO A 75 0.67 -0.10 -0.24
CA PRO A 75 0.62 1.36 -0.14
C PRO A 75 -0.43 1.97 -1.07
N MET A 76 -1.22 2.89 -0.53
CA MET A 76 -2.32 3.51 -1.23
C MET A 76 -1.83 4.53 -2.26
N VAL A 77 -2.38 4.49 -3.48
CA VAL A 77 -1.94 5.37 -4.57
C VAL A 77 -2.27 6.84 -4.30
N SER A 78 -3.42 7.13 -3.69
CA SER A 78 -3.83 8.50 -3.36
C SER A 78 -2.95 9.14 -2.29
N ALA A 79 -2.48 8.38 -1.30
CA ALA A 79 -1.48 8.86 -0.35
C ALA A 79 -0.18 9.24 -1.07
N GLY A 80 0.20 8.47 -2.09
CA GLY A 80 1.32 8.81 -2.96
C GLY A 80 1.09 10.11 -3.75
N ALA A 81 -0.09 10.28 -4.35
CA ALA A 81 -0.44 11.53 -5.01
C ALA A 81 -0.34 12.73 -4.06
N MET A 82 -0.82 12.60 -2.81
CA MET A 82 -0.68 13.64 -1.79
C MET A 82 0.78 13.92 -1.42
N ALA A 83 1.60 12.88 -1.27
CA ALA A 83 3.02 13.04 -1.00
C ALA A 83 3.72 13.86 -2.11
N ILE A 84 3.40 13.58 -3.37
CA ILE A 84 3.94 14.32 -4.52
C ILE A 84 3.48 15.78 -4.50
N MET A 85 2.22 16.05 -4.15
CA MET A 85 1.68 17.42 -4.06
C MET A 85 2.38 18.29 -3.02
N VAL A 86 2.89 17.70 -1.93
CA VAL A 86 3.65 18.43 -0.90
C VAL A 86 5.17 18.46 -1.18
N GLY A 87 5.60 18.07 -2.38
CA GLY A 87 6.98 18.16 -2.83
C GLY A 87 7.86 16.94 -2.51
N LEU A 88 7.30 15.80 -2.08
CA LEU A 88 8.08 14.56 -1.95
C LEU A 88 8.40 13.99 -3.34
N SER A 89 9.45 13.17 -3.40
CA SER A 89 9.93 12.64 -4.69
C SER A 89 8.89 11.73 -5.37
N PRO A 90 8.55 11.99 -6.65
CA PRO A 90 7.66 11.12 -7.43
C PRO A 90 8.22 9.71 -7.63
N LYS A 91 9.55 9.60 -7.80
CA LYS A 91 10.23 8.32 -8.00
C LYS A 91 10.08 7.38 -6.80
N LEU A 92 10.32 7.87 -5.57
CA LEU A 92 10.14 7.06 -4.37
C LEU A 92 8.69 6.65 -4.19
N THR A 93 7.78 7.58 -4.41
CA THR A 93 6.34 7.33 -4.29
C THR A 93 5.87 6.24 -5.25
N ALA A 94 6.21 6.35 -6.53
CA ALA A 94 5.88 5.34 -7.53
C ALA A 94 6.51 3.98 -7.19
N ALA A 95 7.77 3.98 -6.71
CA ALA A 95 8.45 2.76 -6.29
C ALA A 95 7.76 2.10 -5.09
N MET A 96 7.38 2.86 -4.06
CA MET A 96 6.65 2.33 -2.91
C MET A 96 5.31 1.72 -3.31
N VAL A 97 4.52 2.42 -4.14
CA VAL A 97 3.20 1.91 -4.58
C VAL A 97 3.36 0.67 -5.46
N GLY A 98 4.21 0.72 -6.48
CA GLY A 98 4.36 -0.37 -7.42
C GLY A 98 5.00 -1.61 -6.81
N PHE A 99 6.19 -1.49 -6.20
CA PHE A 99 6.83 -2.62 -5.54
C PHE A 99 6.02 -3.12 -4.35
N GLY A 100 5.40 -2.20 -3.59
CA GLY A 100 4.50 -2.57 -2.50
C GLY A 100 3.33 -3.43 -2.98
N MET A 101 2.73 -3.11 -4.13
CA MET A 101 1.68 -3.92 -4.76
C MET A 101 2.18 -5.30 -5.18
N PHE A 102 3.33 -5.39 -5.86
CA PHE A 102 3.92 -6.67 -6.25
C PHE A 102 4.25 -7.55 -5.04
N ILE A 103 4.86 -6.98 -4.00
CA ILE A 103 5.22 -7.71 -2.78
C ILE A 103 3.95 -8.14 -2.03
N SER A 104 2.95 -7.26 -1.96
CA SER A 104 1.65 -7.53 -1.34
C SER A 104 0.94 -8.73 -1.94
N PHE A 105 1.11 -8.97 -3.24
CA PHE A 105 0.55 -10.13 -3.91
C PHE A 105 1.02 -11.45 -3.28
N PHE A 106 2.22 -11.48 -2.70
CA PHE A 106 2.76 -12.63 -1.98
C PHE A 106 2.53 -12.54 -0.46
N THR A 107 2.65 -11.34 0.14
CA THR A 107 2.55 -11.20 1.60
C THR A 107 1.13 -11.34 2.13
N LEU A 108 0.09 -10.88 1.40
CA LEU A 108 -1.29 -11.02 1.89
C LEU A 108 -1.78 -12.47 1.96
N PRO A 109 -1.55 -13.35 0.96
CA PRO A 109 -1.90 -14.76 1.08
C PRO A 109 -1.17 -15.46 2.24
N LEU A 110 0.08 -15.09 2.51
CA LEU A 110 0.84 -15.59 3.65
C LEU A 110 0.23 -15.10 4.97
N LEU A 111 -0.11 -13.82 5.06
CA LEU A 111 -0.76 -13.24 6.23
C LEU A 111 -2.11 -13.91 6.50
N PHE A 112 -2.92 -14.12 5.47
CA PHE A 112 -4.23 -14.78 5.58
C PHE A 112 -4.11 -16.21 6.08
N LYS A 113 -3.07 -16.95 5.72
CA LYS A 113 -2.82 -18.31 6.24
C LYS A 113 -2.46 -18.34 7.73
N ILE A 114 -1.93 -17.24 8.27
CA ILE A 114 -1.50 -17.14 9.67
C ILE A 114 -2.66 -16.68 10.59
N LEU A 115 -3.66 -16.01 10.01
CA LEU A 115 -4.83 -15.43 10.67
C LEU A 115 -5.97 -16.43 10.91
#